data_AF-A0A3M8ASV2-F1
#
_entry.id   AF-A0A3M8ASV2-F1
#
_cell.length_a   1.000
_cell.length_b   1.000
_cell.length_c   1.000
_cell.angle_alpha   90.00
_cell.angle_beta   90.00
_cell.angle_gamma   90.00
#
_symmetry.space_group_name_H-M   'P 1'
#
loop_
_entity.id
_entity.type
_entity.pdbx_description
1 polymer ?
#
loop_
_entity_poly.entity_id
_entity_poly.type
_entity_poly.pdbx_seq_one_letter_code
_entity_poly.pdbx_strand_id
1 'polypeptide(L)'
;MGQLVAVILNVMLLLMVSLGLLQVHTVVQTENELMEVSAAVTKYISNRGGVNESSLQKEVRTLIARELAEKGFSLQEREMSVSVTRTHSAAPVLWSHADEFSLVLTIPYPGFTSWIPASADTLQVTRHGTINVMDYDL
;
A
#
# COMPACT_ATOMS: atom_id res chain seq x y z
N MET A 1 23.38 43.65 12.60
CA MET A 1 23.50 42.54 11.63
C MET A 1 23.43 41.17 12.30
N GLY A 2 24.29 40.84 13.28
CA GLY A 2 24.31 39.50 13.91
C GLY A 2 22.99 39.06 14.57
N GLN A 3 22.24 39.96 15.20
CA GLN A 3 20.94 39.64 15.80
C GLN A 3 19.87 39.30 14.76
N LEU A 4 19.86 39.96 13.60
CA LEU A 4 18.94 39.65 12.50
C LEU A 4 19.23 38.26 11.92
N VAL A 5 20.51 37.92 11.73
CA VAL A 5 20.93 36.60 11.24
C VAL A 5 20.51 35.50 12.23
N ALA A 6 20.71 35.72 13.53
CA ALA A 6 20.30 34.77 14.56
C ALA A 6 18.78 34.54 14.59
N VAL A 7 17.98 35.60 14.44
CA VAL A 7 16.52 35.49 14.39
C VAL A 7 16.06 34.69 13.17
N ILE A 8 16.63 34.95 11.99
CA ILE A 8 16.30 34.21 10.76
C ILE A 8 16.64 32.73 10.91
N LEU A 9 17.83 32.41 11.43
CA LEU A 9 18.24 31.03 11.68
C LEU A 9 17.29 30.31 12.63
N ASN A 10 16.84 30.98 13.69
CA ASN A 10 15.95 30.38 14.67
C ASN A 10 14.55 30.10 14.08
N VAL A 11 14.04 31.02 13.24
CA VAL A 11 12.78 30.81 12.50
C VAL A 11 12.90 29.65 11.51
N MET A 12 14.00 29.58 10.76
CA MET A 12 14.23 28.46 9.83
C MET A 12 14.31 27.11 10.55
N LEU A 13 14.95 27.08 11.72
CA LEU A 13 15.08 25.86 12.53
C LEU A 13 13.73 25.38 13.06
N LEU A 14 12.88 26.30 13.54
CA LEU A 14 11.51 26.00 13.94
C LEU A 14 10.69 25.41 12.78
N LEU A 15 10.80 26.01 11.58
CA LEU A 15 10.11 25.52 10.39
C LEU A 15 10.58 24.12 9.96
N MET A 16 11.89 23.85 10.00
CA MET A 16 12.41 22.51 9.66
C MET A 16 11.86 21.42 10.58
N VAL A 17 11.73 21.71 11.89
CA VAL A 17 11.16 20.74 12.84
C VAL A 17 9.70 20.43 12.51
N SER A 18 8.89 21.46 12.25
CA SER A 18 7.48 21.27 11.88
C SER A 18 7.32 20.50 10.56
N LEU A 19 8.15 20.81 9.56
CA LEU A 19 8.14 20.11 8.28
C LEU A 19 8.54 18.63 8.44
N GLY A 20 9.53 18.33 9.29
CA GLY A 20 9.91 16.95 9.60
C GLY A 20 8.78 16.15 10.25
N LEU A 21 8.03 16.76 11.18
CA LEU A 21 6.87 16.12 11.79
C LEU A 21 5.76 15.83 10.78
N LEU A 22 5.46 16.76 9.87
CA LEU A 22 4.49 16.56 8.80
C LEU A 22 4.93 15.45 7.83
N GLN A 23 6.22 15.39 7.50
CA GLN A 23 6.78 14.32 6.66
C GLN A 23 6.58 12.95 7.30
N VAL A 24 6.91 12.80 8.59
CA VAL A 24 6.72 11.53 9.32
C VAL A 24 5.24 11.16 9.38
N HIS A 25 4.36 12.12 9.71
CA HIS A 25 2.92 11.86 9.75
C HIS A 25 2.39 11.36 8.39
N THR A 26 2.81 12.00 7.30
CA THR A 26 2.40 11.61 5.94
C THR A 26 2.82 10.17 5.63
N VAL A 27 4.08 9.82 5.92
CA VAL A 27 4.61 8.46 5.70
C VAL A 27 3.83 7.42 6.50
N VAL A 28 3.62 7.67 7.80
CA VAL A 28 2.89 6.74 8.68
C VAL A 28 1.43 6.61 8.25
N GLN A 29 0.79 7.69 7.84
CA GLN A 29 -0.58 7.66 7.33
C GLN A 29 -0.67 6.80 6.07
N THR A 30 0.20 7.04 5.08
CA THR A 30 0.20 6.29 3.83
C THR A 30 0.53 4.81 4.06
N GLU A 31 1.45 4.49 4.98
CA GLU A 31 1.76 3.10 5.35
C GLU A 31 0.53 2.39 5.94
N ASN A 32 -0.19 3.06 6.85
CA ASN A 32 -1.42 2.51 7.43
C ASN A 32 -2.52 2.27 6.38
N GLU A 33 -2.76 3.26 5.50
CA GLU A 33 -3.73 3.11 4.41
C GLU A 33 -3.34 1.93 3.49
N LEU A 34 -2.04 1.79 3.16
CA LEU A 34 -1.52 0.68 2.37
C LEU A 34 -1.70 -0.67 3.08
N MET A 35 -1.44 -0.73 4.38
CA MET A 35 -1.66 -1.94 5.19
C MET A 35 -3.13 -2.34 5.22
N GLU A 36 -4.05 -1.38 5.29
CA GLU A 36 -5.49 -1.66 5.31
C GLU A 36 -6.00 -2.15 3.96
N VAL A 37 -5.61 -1.50 2.87
CA VAL A 37 -5.90 -1.96 1.50
C VAL A 37 -5.32 -3.35 1.28
N SER A 38 -4.08 -3.61 1.72
CA SER A 38 -3.46 -4.94 1.61
C SER A 38 -4.29 -6.02 2.30
N ALA A 39 -4.86 -5.73 3.48
CA ALA A 39 -5.67 -6.68 4.22
C ALA A 39 -7.01 -6.96 3.52
N ALA A 40 -7.67 -5.92 3.00
CA ALA A 40 -8.91 -6.08 2.25
C ALA A 40 -8.70 -6.92 0.97
N VAL A 41 -7.62 -6.66 0.24
CA VAL A 41 -7.25 -7.40 -0.97
C VAL A 41 -6.88 -8.85 -0.64
N THR A 42 -6.06 -9.10 0.39
CA THR A 42 -5.72 -10.46 0.81
C THR A 42 -6.97 -11.26 1.18
N LYS A 43 -7.93 -10.65 1.90
CA LYS A 43 -9.20 -11.29 2.23
C LYS A 43 -10.02 -11.60 0.98
N TYR A 44 -10.09 -10.67 0.03
CA TYR A 44 -10.78 -10.89 -1.23
C TYR A 44 -10.20 -12.05 -2.02
N ILE A 45 -8.87 -12.10 -2.18
CA ILE A 45 -8.18 -13.19 -2.87
C ILE A 45 -8.40 -14.52 -2.12
N SER A 46 -8.27 -14.52 -0.79
CA SER A 46 -8.48 -15.72 0.03
C SER A 46 -9.89 -16.31 -0.17
N ASN A 47 -10.91 -15.46 -0.26
CA ASN A 47 -12.30 -15.88 -0.46
C ASN A 47 -12.65 -16.22 -1.92
N ARG A 48 -11.77 -15.90 -2.88
CA ARG A 48 -11.97 -16.13 -4.32
C ARG A 48 -11.07 -17.27 -4.80
N GLY A 49 -11.60 -18.49 -4.77
CA GLY A 49 -11.02 -19.63 -5.49
C GLY A 49 -11.64 -19.82 -6.87
N GLY A 50 -11.01 -20.65 -7.70
CA GLY A 50 -11.50 -21.07 -9.01
C GLY A 50 -11.34 -20.04 -10.14
N VAL A 51 -10.60 -18.96 -9.92
CA VAL A 51 -10.46 -17.86 -10.90
C VAL A 51 -9.13 -17.96 -11.64
N ASN A 52 -9.10 -17.53 -12.91
CA ASN A 52 -7.87 -17.41 -13.69
C ASN A 52 -7.05 -16.19 -13.21
N GLU A 53 -5.71 -16.29 -13.24
CA GLU A 53 -4.78 -15.27 -12.75
C GLU A 53 -4.97 -13.91 -13.43
N SER A 54 -5.21 -13.90 -14.74
CA SER A 54 -5.45 -12.67 -15.51
C SER A 54 -6.76 -11.95 -15.14
N SER A 55 -7.79 -12.69 -14.74
CA SER A 55 -9.05 -12.12 -14.26
C SER A 55 -8.91 -11.63 -12.82
N LEU A 56 -8.22 -12.40 -11.97
CA LEU A 56 -7.95 -12.04 -10.59
C LEU A 56 -7.21 -10.70 -10.50
N GLN A 57 -6.19 -10.48 -11.34
CA GLN A 57 -5.43 -9.23 -11.31
C GLN A 57 -6.30 -7.99 -11.67
N LYS A 58 -7.23 -8.12 -12.62
CA LYS A 58 -8.17 -7.04 -12.97
C LYS A 58 -9.19 -6.78 -11.87
N GLU A 59 -9.71 -7.85 -11.25
CA GLU A 59 -10.65 -7.74 -10.15
C GLU A 59 -10.00 -7.11 -8.91
N VAL A 60 -8.77 -7.50 -8.58
CA VAL A 60 -8.00 -6.92 -7.48
C VAL A 60 -7.77 -5.41 -7.71
N ARG A 61 -7.40 -4.98 -8.92
CA ARG A 61 -7.27 -3.54 -9.22
C ARG A 61 -8.59 -2.80 -9.06
N THR A 62 -9.68 -3.38 -9.53
CA THR A 62 -11.02 -2.80 -9.39
C THR A 62 -11.44 -2.69 -7.92
N LEU A 63 -11.13 -3.69 -7.11
CA LEU A 63 -11.36 -3.67 -5.67
C LEU A 63 -10.55 -2.58 -4.99
N ILE A 64 -9.25 -2.46 -5.31
CA ILE A 64 -8.38 -1.41 -4.75
C ILE A 64 -8.95 -0.03 -5.08
N ALA A 65 -9.30 0.22 -6.35
CA ALA A 65 -9.90 1.48 -6.76
C ALA A 65 -11.18 1.81 -5.98
N ARG A 66 -12.02 0.80 -5.73
CA ARG A 66 -13.25 0.96 -4.94
C ARG A 66 -12.96 1.24 -3.47
N GLU A 67 -12.09 0.46 -2.82
CA GLU A 67 -11.73 0.63 -1.41
C GLU A 67 -11.10 2.00 -1.15
N LEU A 68 -10.22 2.46 -2.05
CA LEU A 68 -9.63 3.81 -1.98
C LEU A 68 -10.69 4.90 -2.04
N ALA A 69 -11.67 4.77 -2.95
CA ALA A 69 -12.74 5.74 -3.12
C ALA A 69 -13.75 5.73 -1.96
N GLU A 70 -14.14 4.56 -1.47
CA GLU A 70 -15.12 4.42 -0.38
C GLU A 70 -14.56 4.90 0.96
N LYS A 71 -13.28 4.66 1.24
CA LYS A 71 -12.63 5.07 2.49
C LYS A 71 -12.04 6.48 2.45
N GLY A 72 -12.03 7.11 1.28
CA GLY A 72 -11.50 8.46 1.11
C GLY A 72 -10.00 8.55 1.42
N PHE A 73 -9.25 7.50 1.07
CA PHE A 73 -7.81 7.45 1.30
C PHE A 73 -7.05 8.45 0.43
N SER A 74 -5.90 8.90 0.94
CA SER A 74 -5.02 9.83 0.23
C SER A 74 -4.27 9.15 -0.92
N LEU A 75 -4.09 7.82 -0.82
CA LEU A 75 -3.49 6.97 -1.83
C LEU A 75 -4.25 6.98 -3.16
N GLN A 76 -3.50 7.11 -4.27
CA GLN A 76 -4.04 6.98 -5.61
C GLN A 76 -3.67 5.61 -6.21
N GLU A 77 -4.64 4.98 -6.88
CA GLU A 77 -4.43 3.67 -7.54
C GLU A 77 -3.28 3.71 -8.55
N ARG A 78 -3.11 4.84 -9.27
CA ARG A 78 -2.11 5.00 -10.34
C ARG A 78 -0.68 4.93 -9.85
N GLU A 79 -0.45 5.26 -8.59
CA GLU A 79 0.88 5.27 -7.96
C GLU A 79 1.21 3.91 -7.35
N MET A 80 0.26 2.97 -7.35
CA MET A 80 0.37 1.67 -6.72
C MET A 80 0.70 0.57 -7.74
N SER A 81 1.84 -0.08 -7.53
CA SER A 81 2.16 -1.35 -8.15
C SER A 81 1.55 -2.50 -7.34
N VAL A 82 0.84 -3.38 -8.02
CA VAL A 82 0.12 -4.52 -7.43
C VAL A 82 0.61 -5.80 -8.10
N SER A 83 1.23 -6.67 -7.33
CA SER A 83 1.64 -8.01 -7.77
C SER A 83 0.98 -9.06 -6.89
N VAL A 84 0.34 -10.02 -7.53
CA VAL A 84 -0.21 -11.21 -6.87
C VAL A 84 0.50 -12.39 -7.48
N THR A 85 1.20 -13.17 -6.67
CA THR A 85 2.00 -14.31 -7.12
C THR A 85 1.58 -15.54 -6.35
N ARG A 86 1.28 -16.62 -7.06
CA ARG A 86 1.00 -17.92 -6.46
C ARG A 86 2.32 -18.54 -5.98
N THR A 87 2.47 -18.75 -4.68
CA THR A 87 3.70 -19.30 -4.07
C THR A 87 3.64 -20.81 -3.94
N HIS A 88 2.45 -21.37 -3.76
CA HIS A 88 2.21 -22.81 -3.76
C HIS A 88 0.98 -23.14 -4.60
N SER A 89 1.08 -24.19 -5.41
CA SER A 89 0.04 -24.59 -6.36
C SER A 89 -0.28 -26.07 -6.19
N ALA A 90 -1.47 -26.37 -5.68
CA ALA A 90 -2.00 -27.72 -5.63
C ALA A 90 -2.65 -28.17 -6.95
N ALA A 91 -3.03 -27.22 -7.84
CA ALA A 91 -3.67 -27.52 -9.13
C ALA A 91 -3.14 -26.63 -10.28
N PRO A 92 -2.77 -27.18 -11.46
CA PRO A 92 -1.99 -26.46 -12.48
C PRO A 92 -2.73 -25.31 -13.20
N VAL A 93 -4.07 -25.24 -13.15
CA VAL A 93 -4.86 -24.32 -14.00
C VAL A 93 -5.74 -23.35 -13.19
N LEU A 94 -6.21 -23.77 -12.02
CA LEU A 94 -7.15 -22.99 -11.22
C LEU A 94 -6.59 -22.75 -9.83
N TRP A 95 -6.88 -21.57 -9.29
CA TRP A 95 -6.64 -21.26 -7.89
C TRP A 95 -7.54 -22.16 -7.04
N SER A 96 -6.95 -23.10 -6.29
CA SER A 96 -7.64 -24.10 -5.49
C SER A 96 -7.41 -23.85 -3.99
N HIS A 97 -8.23 -24.47 -3.15
CA HIS A 97 -8.24 -24.29 -1.68
C HIS A 97 -6.92 -24.67 -0.97
N ALA A 98 -6.00 -25.34 -1.66
CA ALA A 98 -4.69 -25.70 -1.13
C ALA A 98 -3.57 -24.77 -1.64
N ASP A 99 -3.92 -23.67 -2.31
CA ASP A 99 -2.94 -22.73 -2.83
C ASP A 99 -2.57 -21.65 -1.84
N GLU A 100 -1.31 -21.25 -1.95
CA GLU A 100 -0.76 -20.12 -1.21
C GLU A 100 -0.40 -19.01 -2.20
N PHE A 101 -0.55 -17.77 -1.75
CA PHE A 101 -0.23 -16.60 -2.53
C PHE A 101 0.53 -15.55 -1.72
N SER A 102 1.29 -14.75 -2.45
CA SER A 102 1.94 -13.54 -2.00
C SER A 102 1.30 -12.35 -2.72
N LEU A 103 0.80 -11.40 -1.95
CA LEU A 103 0.39 -10.08 -2.42
C LEU A 103 1.50 -9.09 -2.07
N VAL A 104 1.98 -8.38 -3.09
CA VAL A 104 2.93 -7.28 -2.93
C VAL A 104 2.28 -6.02 -3.44
N LEU A 105 2.15 -5.03 -2.54
CA LEU A 105 1.74 -3.67 -2.88
C LEU A 105 2.94 -2.74 -2.70
N THR A 106 3.26 -1.95 -3.72
CA THR A 106 4.39 -1.01 -3.70
C THR A 106 3.93 0.35 -4.16
N ILE A 107 4.36 1.40 -3.46
CA ILE A 107 4.13 2.80 -3.81
C ILE A 107 5.45 3.58 -3.74
N PRO A 108 5.59 4.69 -4.48
CA PRO A 108 6.70 5.61 -4.25
C PRO A 108 6.65 6.13 -2.81
N TYR A 109 7.81 6.42 -2.23
CA TYR A 109 7.85 6.97 -0.88
C TYR A 109 7.13 8.35 -0.84
N PRO A 110 6.13 8.54 0.03
CA PRO A 110 5.33 9.75 0.04
C PRO A 110 6.16 10.92 0.58
N GLY A 111 6.29 11.98 -0.22
CA GLY A 111 6.95 13.22 0.17
C GLY A 111 5.94 14.33 0.43
N PHE A 112 5.97 14.92 1.62
CA PHE A 112 5.25 16.18 1.89
C PHE A 112 5.88 17.35 1.09
N THR A 113 7.18 17.30 0.87
CA THR A 113 7.96 18.31 0.15
C THR A 113 9.19 17.70 -0.48
N SER A 114 9.57 18.17 -1.66
CA SER A 114 10.81 17.76 -2.35
C SER A 114 12.08 18.32 -1.70
N TRP A 115 11.95 19.19 -0.68
CA TRP A 115 13.08 19.82 0.01
C TRP A 115 13.68 18.94 1.10
N ILE A 116 12.96 17.91 1.55
CA ILE A 116 13.47 16.93 2.50
C ILE A 116 13.95 15.72 1.67
N PRO A 117 15.26 15.48 1.57
CA PRO A 117 15.76 14.27 0.92
C PRO A 117 15.32 13.06 1.76
N ALA A 118 14.33 12.33 1.27
CA ALA A 118 13.89 11.07 1.86
C ALA A 118 14.71 9.92 1.27
N SER A 119 15.31 9.09 2.13
CA SER A 119 16.23 8.01 1.76
C SER A 119 15.55 6.72 1.30
N ALA A 120 14.32 6.77 0.79
CA ALA A 120 13.58 5.56 0.44
C ALA A 120 12.98 5.69 -0.96
N ASP A 121 13.30 4.73 -1.84
CA ASP A 121 12.80 4.71 -3.20
C ASP A 121 11.30 4.34 -3.23
N THR A 122 10.87 3.38 -2.39
CA THR A 122 9.49 2.88 -2.36
C THR A 122 9.06 2.39 -0.97
N LEU A 123 7.78 2.55 -0.63
CA LEU A 123 7.15 1.79 0.47
C LEU A 123 6.54 0.51 -0.11
N GLN A 124 6.77 -0.62 0.55
CA GLN A 124 6.28 -1.92 0.12
C GLN A 124 5.62 -2.66 1.29
N VAL A 125 4.44 -3.22 1.04
CA VAL A 125 3.75 -4.13 1.96
C VAL A 125 3.59 -5.48 1.27
N THR A 126 4.08 -6.52 1.94
CA THR A 126 3.94 -7.91 1.49
C THR A 126 3.02 -8.66 2.44
N ARG A 127 2.04 -9.38 1.88
CA ARG A 127 1.12 -10.24 2.63
C ARG A 127 1.13 -11.65 2.04
N HIS A 128 1.19 -12.65 2.90
CA HIS A 128 1.00 -14.04 2.51
C HIS A 128 -0.39 -14.50 2.94
N GLY A 129 -1.04 -15.30 2.09
CA GLY A 129 -2.36 -15.84 2.36
C GLY A 129 -2.56 -17.21 1.72
N THR A 130 -3.60 -17.90 2.17
CA THR A 130 -4.07 -19.15 1.59
C THR A 130 -5.47 -18.94 1.00
N ILE A 131 -5.82 -19.71 -0.02
CA ILE A 131 -7.16 -19.69 -0.58
C ILE A 131 -8.08 -20.50 0.34
N ASN A 132 -9.07 -19.84 0.91
CA ASN A 132 -10.04 -20.46 1.81
C ASN A 132 -11.45 -20.14 1.31
N VAL A 133 -11.86 -20.81 0.25
CA VAL A 133 -13.27 -20.82 -0.17
C VAL A 133 -14.01 -21.72 0.81
N MET A 134 -14.67 -21.13 1.80
CA MET A 134 -15.69 -21.86 2.53
C MET A 134 -16.94 -21.95 1.67
N ASP A 135 -17.44 -23.18 1.44
CA ASP A 135 -18.58 -23.52 0.57
C ASP A 135 -19.93 -22.82 0.92
N TYR A 136 -19.97 -21.94 1.92
CA TYR A 136 -21.20 -21.30 2.41
C TYR A 136 -21.45 -19.87 1.92
N ASP A 137 -20.53 -19.26 1.15
CA ASP A 137 -20.65 -17.87 0.65
C ASP A 137 -21.10 -17.77 -0.83
N LEU A 138 -21.69 -18.83 -1.41
CA LEU A 138 -22.31 -18.83 -2.75
C LEU A 138 -23.73 -18.25 -2.74
#